data_AF-A0A4Q3YYN5-F1
#
_entry.id   AF-A0A4Q3YYN5-F1
#
_cell.length_a   1.000
_cell.length_b   1.000
_cell.length_c   1.000
_cell.angle_alpha   90.00
_cell.angle_beta   90.00
_cell.angle_gamma   90.00
#
_symmetry.space_group_name_H-M   'P 1'
#
loop_
_entity.id
_entity.type
_entity.pdbx_description
1 polymer ?
#
loop_
_entity_poly.entity_id
_entity_poly.type
_entity_poly.pdbx_seq_one_letter_code
_entity_poly.pdbx_strand_id
1 'polypeptide(L)'
;MLSPDEAMRLLTHRYMTDSQALVAVLCPLLVPIKSLDKTVQILPGQTHARASFTVDITKENEGVMVRGRTGKFVPASYANGSPGWREIAKGRIVSVDRSAGIADGEVYLGFGGNPEDLAVAIAQLTAADFLEIDQYGIAAKALSGLTEYYLAKHLSDRGYAVYRMPEDMAAYLGAYMNFDFEVEKAGQKKRLEVKSLWGTDTRCARLIHSTTTKPKGLEADWTVEQRANYYPTSSCKFATQDFFAVSLFLRTGNIEDFAFARSLPRNAAPYGLPHARKFPEHVGQNPRCTIGDGTWFSSIDEVWVLP
;
A
#
# COMPACT_ATOMS: atom_id res chain seq x y z
N MET A 1 -0.45 -37.95 -11.75
CA MET A 1 -1.04 -36.62 -11.44
C MET A 1 0.00 -35.88 -10.62
N LEU A 2 0.25 -34.60 -10.94
CA LEU A 2 1.09 -33.75 -10.09
C LEU A 2 0.37 -33.51 -8.77
N SER A 3 1.11 -33.45 -7.66
CA SER A 3 0.55 -32.90 -6.43
C SER A 3 0.22 -31.41 -6.62
N PRO A 4 -0.69 -30.82 -5.81
CA PRO A 4 -0.93 -29.39 -5.82
C PRO A 4 0.36 -28.57 -5.71
N ASP A 5 1.29 -28.98 -4.85
CA ASP A 5 2.57 -28.29 -4.66
C ASP A 5 3.49 -28.39 -5.89
N GLU A 6 3.53 -29.55 -6.54
CA GLU A 6 4.29 -29.73 -7.79
C GLU A 6 3.71 -28.92 -8.94
N ALA A 7 2.38 -28.88 -9.05
CA ALA A 7 1.68 -28.06 -10.04
C ALA A 7 1.94 -26.57 -9.80
N MET A 8 1.85 -26.12 -8.55
CA MET A 8 2.14 -24.73 -8.18
C MET A 8 3.60 -24.36 -8.47
N ARG A 9 4.56 -25.20 -8.12
CA ARG A 9 5.99 -24.96 -8.41
C ARG A 9 6.24 -24.82 -9.91
N LEU A 10 5.57 -25.63 -10.74
CA LEU A 10 5.67 -25.54 -12.20
C LEU A 10 5.03 -24.24 -12.74
N LEU A 11 3.89 -23.81 -12.19
CA LEU A 11 3.25 -22.55 -12.56
C LEU A 11 4.07 -21.33 -12.12
N THR A 12 4.78 -21.42 -11.00
CA THR A 12 5.57 -20.32 -10.43
C THR A 12 7.05 -20.34 -10.76
N HIS A 13 7.53 -21.36 -11.48
CA HIS A 13 8.95 -21.60 -11.76
C HIS A 13 9.70 -20.33 -12.21
N ARG A 14 9.07 -19.50 -13.05
CA ARG A 14 9.67 -18.27 -13.57
C ARG A 14 9.89 -17.18 -12.51
N TYR A 15 9.09 -17.18 -11.46
CA TYR A 15 9.10 -16.18 -10.39
C TYR A 15 9.68 -16.72 -9.09
N MET A 16 10.01 -18.01 -9.04
CA MET A 16 10.55 -18.71 -7.86
C MET A 16 9.72 -18.45 -6.59
N THR A 17 8.42 -18.22 -6.74
CA THR A 17 7.54 -17.87 -5.61
C THR A 17 6.90 -19.10 -4.99
N ASP A 18 6.71 -19.05 -3.66
CA ASP A 18 5.92 -20.02 -2.93
C ASP A 18 4.39 -19.81 -3.14
N SER A 19 3.61 -20.82 -2.75
CA SER A 19 2.15 -20.82 -2.89
C SER A 19 1.47 -19.86 -1.93
N GLN A 20 2.04 -19.58 -0.76
CA GLN A 20 1.48 -18.65 0.22
C GLN A 20 1.51 -17.21 -0.29
N ALA A 21 2.62 -16.81 -0.93
CA ALA A 21 2.77 -15.53 -1.60
C ALA A 21 1.72 -15.35 -2.70
N LEU A 22 1.51 -16.38 -3.52
CA LEU A 22 0.48 -16.34 -4.55
C LEU A 22 -0.92 -16.21 -3.95
N VAL A 23 -1.25 -16.96 -2.90
CA VAL A 23 -2.54 -16.81 -2.21
C VAL A 23 -2.69 -15.41 -1.64
N ALA A 24 -1.67 -14.87 -0.95
CA ALA A 24 -1.73 -13.54 -0.37
C ALA A 24 -1.94 -12.42 -1.40
N VAL A 25 -1.42 -12.60 -2.62
CA VAL A 25 -1.52 -11.61 -3.70
C VAL A 25 -2.77 -11.83 -4.57
N LEU A 26 -3.14 -13.07 -4.87
CA LEU A 26 -4.29 -13.40 -5.75
C LEU A 26 -5.62 -13.45 -5.00
N CYS A 27 -5.59 -13.78 -3.71
CA CYS A 27 -6.79 -13.94 -2.90
C CYS A 27 -6.89 -12.77 -1.90
N PRO A 28 -7.95 -11.97 -2.01
CA PRO A 28 -8.24 -10.94 -1.03
C PRO A 28 -8.40 -11.52 0.37
N LEU A 29 -8.01 -10.73 1.37
CA LEU A 29 -8.17 -11.08 2.78
C LEU A 29 -9.63 -10.87 3.20
N LEU A 30 -10.24 -11.90 3.77
CA LEU A 30 -11.59 -11.81 4.35
C LEU A 30 -11.48 -11.45 5.83
N VAL A 31 -11.86 -10.22 6.18
CA VAL A 31 -11.81 -9.70 7.55
C VAL A 31 -13.20 -9.82 8.19
N PRO A 32 -13.36 -10.58 9.29
CA PRO A 32 -14.64 -10.69 9.99
C PRO A 32 -15.10 -9.34 10.58
N ILE A 33 -16.40 -9.06 10.50
CA ILE A 33 -17.01 -7.90 11.13
C ILE A 33 -17.22 -8.19 12.61
N LYS A 34 -16.63 -7.37 13.49
CA LYS A 34 -16.81 -7.49 14.94
C LYS A 34 -18.16 -6.90 15.38
N SER A 35 -18.47 -5.70 14.92
CA SER A 35 -19.76 -5.06 15.18
C SER A 35 -20.19 -4.20 14.00
N LEU A 36 -21.50 -3.99 13.88
CA LEU A 36 -22.12 -3.21 12.83
C LEU A 36 -23.18 -2.30 13.43
N ASP A 37 -22.98 -0.99 13.32
CA ASP A 37 -24.01 0.01 13.57
C ASP A 37 -24.65 0.39 12.23
N LYS A 38 -25.91 -0.04 12.08
CA LYS A 38 -26.70 0.13 10.85
C LYS A 38 -27.28 1.54 10.67
N THR A 39 -27.03 2.45 11.60
CA THR A 39 -27.53 3.83 11.53
C THR A 39 -26.93 4.55 10.33
N VAL A 40 -27.77 4.88 9.35
CA VAL A 40 -27.37 5.63 8.17
C VAL A 40 -27.39 7.12 8.49
N GLN A 41 -26.26 7.79 8.25
CA GLN A 41 -26.09 9.21 8.53
C GLN A 41 -25.10 9.85 7.57
N ILE A 42 -25.17 11.18 7.44
CA ILE A 42 -24.15 12.00 6.79
C ILE A 42 -23.47 12.81 7.90
N LEU A 43 -22.17 12.61 8.10
CA LEU A 43 -21.42 13.34 9.11
C LEU A 43 -21.06 14.76 8.62
N PRO A 44 -20.91 15.75 9.53
CA PRO A 44 -20.48 17.09 9.16
C PRO A 44 -19.18 17.07 8.35
N GLY A 45 -19.16 17.80 7.23
CA GLY A 45 -17.99 17.87 6.33
C GLY A 45 -17.86 16.71 5.34
N GLN A 46 -18.77 15.72 5.37
CA GLN A 46 -18.84 14.65 4.39
C GLN A 46 -20.02 14.88 3.43
N THR A 47 -19.88 14.39 2.20
CA THR A 47 -20.92 14.48 1.16
C THR A 47 -21.64 13.16 0.92
N HIS A 48 -21.16 12.06 1.52
CA HIS A 48 -21.72 10.73 1.35
C HIS A 48 -22.43 10.24 2.63
N ALA A 49 -23.45 9.42 2.44
CA ALA A 49 -24.07 8.67 3.53
C ALA A 49 -23.17 7.51 3.96
N ARG A 50 -23.18 7.21 5.25
CA ARG A 50 -22.43 6.10 5.83
C ARG A 50 -23.18 5.42 6.98
N ALA A 51 -22.85 4.15 7.17
CA ALA A 51 -23.05 3.40 8.41
C ALA A 51 -21.66 3.08 9.02
N SER A 52 -21.59 2.47 10.20
CA SER A 52 -20.30 2.23 10.87
C SER A 52 -20.12 0.77 11.25
N PHE A 53 -18.87 0.30 11.23
CA PHE A 53 -18.52 -1.06 11.64
C PHE A 53 -17.21 -1.06 12.43
N THR A 54 -16.94 -2.15 13.14
CA THR A 54 -15.64 -2.41 13.76
C THR A 54 -15.11 -3.77 13.35
N VAL A 55 -13.80 -3.93 13.35
CA VAL A 55 -13.09 -5.20 13.15
C VAL A 55 -11.99 -5.35 14.19
N ASP A 56 -11.66 -6.59 14.52
CA ASP A 56 -10.48 -6.90 15.32
C ASP A 56 -9.21 -6.81 14.46
N ILE A 57 -8.14 -6.29 15.06
CA ILE A 57 -6.80 -6.31 14.47
C ILE A 57 -6.13 -7.61 14.93
N THR A 58 -5.78 -8.44 13.96
CA THR A 58 -5.14 -9.74 14.16
C THR A 58 -3.80 -9.77 13.43
N LYS A 59 -2.97 -10.79 13.69
CA LYS A 59 -1.68 -10.96 12.98
C LYS A 59 -1.86 -11.09 11.47
N GLU A 60 -2.99 -11.66 11.05
CA GLU A 60 -3.29 -11.90 9.64
C GLU A 60 -3.66 -10.61 8.90
N ASN A 61 -4.18 -9.59 9.60
CA ASN A 61 -4.70 -8.37 8.97
C ASN A 61 -3.94 -7.09 9.37
N GLU A 62 -3.09 -7.13 10.39
CA GLU A 62 -2.47 -5.94 10.98
C GLU A 62 -1.69 -5.08 9.98
N GLY A 63 -1.07 -5.73 8.97
CA GLY A 63 -0.30 -5.08 7.94
C GLY A 63 -1.13 -4.26 6.93
N VAL A 64 -2.44 -4.51 6.84
CA VAL A 64 -3.36 -3.75 5.99
C VAL A 64 -4.39 -2.94 6.77
N MET A 65 -4.49 -3.14 8.09
CA MET A 65 -5.31 -2.33 9.00
C MET A 65 -4.68 -0.95 9.22
N VAL A 66 -4.90 -0.06 8.25
CA VAL A 66 -4.46 1.34 8.26
C VAL A 66 -5.62 2.26 7.92
N ARG A 67 -5.60 3.48 8.47
CA ARG A 67 -6.59 4.52 8.12
C ARG A 67 -6.60 4.76 6.61
N GLY A 68 -7.80 4.82 6.04
CA GLY A 68 -8.02 4.98 4.61
C GLY A 68 -8.10 3.68 3.82
N ARG A 69 -7.68 2.53 4.39
CA ARG A 69 -7.80 1.22 3.73
C ARG A 69 -9.24 0.96 3.30
N THR A 70 -9.42 0.62 2.04
CA THR A 70 -10.72 0.28 1.46
C THR A 70 -10.87 -1.23 1.31
N GLY A 71 -12.12 -1.68 1.23
CA GLY A 71 -12.50 -3.04 0.95
C GLY A 71 -13.95 -3.12 0.47
N LYS A 72 -14.43 -4.34 0.25
CA LYS A 72 -15.80 -4.63 -0.18
C LYS A 72 -16.46 -5.56 0.81
N PHE A 73 -17.71 -5.28 1.16
CA PHE A 73 -18.49 -6.21 1.96
C PHE A 73 -19.03 -7.31 1.08
N VAL A 74 -18.76 -8.56 1.47
CA VAL A 74 -19.18 -9.76 0.75
C VAL A 74 -19.90 -10.73 1.66
N PRO A 75 -20.88 -11.49 1.14
CA PRO A 75 -21.66 -12.42 1.95
C PRO A 75 -20.80 -13.51 2.59
N ALA A 76 -21.19 -13.96 3.79
CA ALA A 76 -20.54 -15.06 4.50
C ALA A 76 -20.37 -16.34 3.66
N SER A 77 -21.33 -16.61 2.78
CA SER A 77 -21.33 -17.78 1.89
C SER A 77 -20.14 -17.80 0.92
N TYR A 78 -19.55 -16.64 0.60
CA TYR A 78 -18.39 -16.54 -0.28
C TYR A 78 -17.15 -17.22 0.31
N ALA A 79 -16.95 -17.13 1.63
CA ALA A 79 -15.81 -17.76 2.32
C ALA A 79 -15.79 -19.29 2.21
N ASN A 80 -16.95 -19.91 2.00
CA ASN A 80 -17.09 -21.37 1.90
C ASN A 80 -16.95 -21.89 0.46
N GLY A 81 -16.42 -21.09 -0.47
CA GLY A 81 -16.20 -21.48 -1.86
C GLY A 81 -17.49 -21.65 -2.68
N SER A 82 -18.65 -21.21 -2.14
CA SER A 82 -19.89 -21.20 -2.90
C SER A 82 -19.84 -20.10 -3.97
N PRO A 83 -20.22 -20.37 -5.23
CA PRO A 83 -20.33 -19.33 -6.24
C PRO A 83 -21.34 -18.28 -5.80
N GLY A 84 -21.04 -17.01 -6.05
CA GLY A 84 -21.90 -15.90 -5.60
C GLY A 84 -21.15 -14.73 -4.97
N TRP A 85 -19.90 -14.48 -5.35
CA TRP A 85 -19.26 -13.20 -5.06
C TRP A 85 -20.18 -12.07 -5.52
N ARG A 86 -20.54 -11.19 -4.60
CA ARG A 86 -21.25 -9.94 -4.90
C ARG A 86 -20.82 -8.89 -3.88
N GLU A 87 -20.61 -7.68 -4.37
CA GLU A 87 -20.42 -6.52 -3.52
C GLU A 87 -21.78 -6.13 -2.89
N ILE A 88 -21.88 -6.18 -1.57
CA ILE A 88 -23.04 -5.65 -0.81
C ILE A 88 -22.91 -4.13 -0.70
N ALA A 89 -21.74 -3.69 -0.26
CA ALA A 89 -21.36 -2.29 -0.07
C ALA A 89 -19.82 -2.18 -0.06
N LYS A 90 -19.30 -0.96 0.03
CA LYS A 90 -17.88 -0.67 0.22
C LYS A 90 -17.58 -0.42 1.69
N GLY A 91 -16.41 -0.81 2.12
CA GLY A 91 -15.87 -0.53 3.45
C GLY A 91 -14.65 0.37 3.38
N ARG A 92 -14.47 1.21 4.40
CA ARG A 92 -13.24 1.99 4.58
C ARG A 92 -12.89 2.11 6.06
N ILE A 93 -11.63 1.88 6.40
CA ILE A 93 -11.10 2.08 7.75
C ILE A 93 -10.92 3.58 8.03
N VAL A 94 -11.49 4.05 9.14
CA VAL A 94 -11.52 5.46 9.55
C VAL A 94 -10.55 5.72 10.70
N SER A 95 -10.45 4.79 11.66
CA SER A 95 -9.53 4.85 12.79
C SER A 95 -8.96 3.47 13.12
N VAL A 96 -7.77 3.47 13.72
CA VAL A 96 -7.06 2.26 14.14
C VAL A 96 -6.56 2.50 15.55
N ASP A 97 -7.07 1.74 16.52
CA ASP A 97 -6.56 1.67 17.87
C ASP A 97 -5.78 0.37 18.06
N ARG A 98 -4.47 0.45 17.87
CA ARG A 98 -3.58 -0.71 18.00
C ARG A 98 -3.46 -1.20 19.44
N SER A 99 -3.71 -0.34 20.43
CA SER A 99 -3.65 -0.73 21.84
C SER A 99 -4.86 -1.55 22.27
N ALA A 100 -6.04 -1.19 21.75
CA ALA A 100 -7.26 -1.96 21.93
C ALA A 100 -7.38 -3.15 20.95
N GLY A 101 -6.56 -3.19 19.90
CA GLY A 101 -6.62 -4.20 18.86
C GLY A 101 -7.87 -4.09 17.99
N ILE A 102 -8.35 -2.87 17.74
CA ILE A 102 -9.61 -2.60 17.02
C ILE A 102 -9.38 -1.55 15.94
N ALA A 103 -10.05 -1.72 14.79
CA ALA A 103 -10.19 -0.68 13.79
C ALA A 103 -11.68 -0.36 13.56
N ASP A 104 -11.99 0.93 13.50
CA ASP A 104 -13.32 1.41 13.15
C ASP A 104 -13.36 1.77 11.67
N GLY A 105 -14.49 1.51 11.03
CA GLY A 105 -14.69 1.84 9.64
C GLY A 105 -16.09 2.35 9.33
N GLU A 106 -16.24 2.75 8.08
CA GLU A 106 -17.49 3.18 7.49
C GLU A 106 -17.93 2.23 6.37
N VAL A 107 -19.24 2.02 6.29
CA VAL A 107 -19.88 1.36 5.16
C VAL A 107 -20.50 2.42 4.26
N TYR A 108 -20.25 2.36 2.96
CA TYR A 108 -20.69 3.34 1.98
C TYR A 108 -20.88 2.70 0.59
N LEU A 109 -21.49 3.40 -0.37
CA LEU A 109 -21.73 2.87 -1.74
C LEU A 109 -20.82 3.48 -2.82
N GLY A 110 -19.99 4.47 -2.46
CA GLY A 110 -19.16 5.22 -3.41
C GLY A 110 -19.92 6.37 -4.07
N PHE A 111 -19.43 6.82 -5.23
CA PHE A 111 -19.97 7.99 -5.92
C PHE A 111 -21.40 7.72 -6.41
N GLY A 112 -22.34 8.59 -6.05
CA GLY A 112 -23.75 8.49 -6.45
C GLY A 112 -24.65 7.68 -5.50
N GLY A 113 -24.11 7.06 -4.45
CA GLY A 113 -24.91 6.38 -3.44
C GLY A 113 -25.69 7.35 -2.56
N ASN A 114 -27.01 7.21 -2.51
CA ASN A 114 -27.87 8.01 -1.63
C ASN A 114 -28.17 7.26 -0.31
N PRO A 115 -28.73 7.94 0.70
CA PRO A 115 -29.05 7.32 1.99
C PRO A 115 -30.02 6.13 1.91
N GLU A 116 -30.98 6.16 0.98
CA GLU A 116 -31.99 5.11 0.82
C GLU A 116 -31.37 3.82 0.27
N ASP A 117 -30.54 3.93 -0.76
CA ASP A 117 -29.79 2.81 -1.33
C ASP A 117 -28.84 2.20 -0.29
N LEU A 118 -28.18 3.05 0.50
CA LEU A 118 -27.31 2.57 1.58
C LEU A 118 -28.12 1.84 2.66
N ALA A 119 -29.30 2.32 3.02
CA ALA A 119 -30.18 1.64 3.96
C ALA A 119 -30.58 0.24 3.45
N VAL A 120 -30.87 0.10 2.16
CA VAL A 120 -31.16 -1.20 1.52
C VAL A 120 -29.95 -2.13 1.56
N ALA A 121 -28.74 -1.64 1.27
CA ALA A 121 -27.52 -2.44 1.34
C ALA A 121 -27.19 -2.88 2.78
N ILE A 122 -27.31 -1.96 3.74
CA ILE A 122 -27.07 -2.21 5.17
C ILE A 122 -28.09 -3.16 5.78
N ALA A 123 -29.33 -3.16 5.29
CA ALA A 123 -30.32 -4.15 5.69
C ALA A 123 -29.85 -5.58 5.35
N GLN A 124 -29.15 -5.76 4.22
CA GLN A 124 -28.59 -7.05 3.81
C GLN A 124 -27.31 -7.44 4.53
N LEU A 125 -26.50 -6.46 4.95
CA LEU A 125 -25.22 -6.71 5.63
C LEU A 125 -25.43 -7.23 7.06
N THR A 126 -24.71 -8.27 7.45
CA THR A 126 -24.74 -8.89 8.76
C THR A 126 -23.33 -8.98 9.35
N ALA A 127 -23.21 -9.20 10.66
CA ALA A 127 -21.90 -9.40 11.30
C ALA A 127 -21.22 -10.73 10.91
N ALA A 128 -21.94 -11.66 10.27
CA ALA A 128 -21.36 -12.88 9.74
C ALA A 128 -20.68 -12.68 8.37
N ASP A 129 -20.94 -11.54 7.71
CA ASP A 129 -20.31 -11.18 6.44
C ASP A 129 -18.88 -10.67 6.66
N PHE A 130 -18.14 -10.52 5.55
CA PHE A 130 -16.73 -10.16 5.60
C PHE A 130 -16.48 -8.81 4.93
N LEU A 131 -15.52 -8.07 5.45
CA LEU A 131 -14.82 -7.04 4.69
C LEU A 131 -13.68 -7.70 3.91
N GLU A 132 -13.85 -7.81 2.60
CA GLU A 132 -12.84 -8.27 1.66
C GLU A 132 -11.85 -7.15 1.33
N ILE A 133 -10.56 -7.37 1.59
CA ILE A 133 -9.48 -6.42 1.33
C ILE A 133 -8.49 -7.02 0.34
N ASP A 134 -8.30 -6.36 -0.79
CA ASP A 134 -7.16 -6.64 -1.67
C ASP A 134 -5.90 -6.10 -0.99
N GLN A 135 -5.01 -7.02 -0.59
CA GLN A 135 -3.83 -6.70 0.19
C GLN A 135 -2.77 -5.98 -0.64
N TYR A 136 -2.65 -6.31 -1.93
CA TYR A 136 -1.54 -5.88 -2.78
C TYR A 136 -1.97 -5.36 -4.16
N GLY A 137 -3.27 -5.21 -4.42
CA GLY A 137 -3.79 -4.55 -5.61
C GLY A 137 -3.60 -5.36 -6.90
N ILE A 138 -3.88 -6.67 -6.88
CA ILE A 138 -3.57 -7.56 -8.02
C ILE A 138 -4.32 -7.18 -9.30
N ALA A 139 -5.47 -6.50 -9.19
CA ALA A 139 -6.25 -6.03 -10.32
C ALA A 139 -5.41 -5.20 -11.33
N ALA A 140 -4.31 -4.59 -10.88
CA ALA A 140 -3.40 -3.85 -11.73
C ALA A 140 -2.19 -4.68 -12.21
N LYS A 141 -1.42 -5.34 -11.30
CA LYS A 141 -0.11 -5.96 -11.63
C LYS A 141 0.34 -7.03 -10.63
N ALA A 142 0.10 -8.32 -10.92
CA ALA A 142 0.50 -9.45 -10.06
C ALA A 142 1.98 -9.46 -9.63
N LEU A 143 2.91 -9.12 -10.52
CA LEU A 143 4.34 -9.08 -10.20
C LEU A 143 4.71 -7.96 -9.21
N SER A 144 4.00 -6.82 -9.28
CA SER A 144 4.16 -5.75 -8.29
C SER A 144 3.67 -6.21 -6.93
N GLY A 145 2.50 -6.86 -6.88
CA GLY A 145 1.99 -7.42 -5.62
C GLY A 145 2.90 -8.47 -5.01
N LEU A 146 3.50 -9.36 -5.82
CA LEU A 146 4.51 -10.31 -5.34
C LEU A 146 5.75 -9.60 -4.79
N THR A 147 6.22 -8.57 -5.47
CA THR A 147 7.36 -7.76 -5.01
C THR A 147 7.07 -7.13 -3.65
N GLU A 148 5.90 -6.52 -3.50
CA GLU A 148 5.45 -5.91 -2.25
C GLU A 148 5.31 -6.95 -1.12
N TYR A 149 4.75 -8.12 -1.42
CA TYR A 149 4.64 -9.22 -0.46
C TYR A 149 6.01 -9.68 0.06
N TYR A 150 6.95 -9.97 -0.85
CA TYR A 150 8.28 -10.44 -0.44
C TYR A 150 9.07 -9.37 0.31
N LEU A 151 8.89 -8.09 -0.05
CA LEU A 151 9.45 -7.01 0.74
C LEU A 151 8.85 -6.99 2.15
N ALA A 152 7.53 -6.99 2.28
CA ALA A 152 6.87 -6.96 3.58
C ALA A 152 7.27 -8.16 4.45
N LYS A 153 7.37 -9.35 3.85
CA LYS A 153 7.89 -10.55 4.51
C LYS A 153 9.36 -10.39 4.95
N HIS A 154 10.23 -9.95 4.05
CA HIS A 154 11.67 -9.77 4.32
C HIS A 154 11.94 -8.80 5.48
N LEU A 155 11.14 -7.74 5.55
CA LEU A 155 11.15 -6.75 6.62
C LEU A 155 10.60 -7.35 7.93
N SER A 156 9.47 -8.05 7.87
CA SER A 156 8.86 -8.69 9.04
C SER A 156 9.79 -9.74 9.66
N ASP A 157 10.47 -10.56 8.84
CA ASP A 157 11.46 -11.54 9.27
C ASP A 157 12.69 -10.88 9.97
N ARG A 158 12.90 -9.58 9.78
CA ARG A 158 13.95 -8.75 10.43
C ARG A 158 13.44 -7.96 11.63
N GLY A 159 12.23 -8.25 12.09
CA GLY A 159 11.63 -7.63 13.28
C GLY A 159 11.06 -6.24 13.03
N TYR A 160 10.73 -5.89 11.78
CA TYR A 160 9.97 -4.69 11.47
C TYR A 160 8.48 -4.99 11.53
N ALA A 161 7.68 -4.08 12.08
CA ALA A 161 6.25 -4.04 11.77
C ALA A 161 6.07 -3.30 10.44
N VAL A 162 5.25 -3.85 9.54
CA VAL A 162 5.09 -3.36 8.16
C VAL A 162 3.62 -3.09 7.90
N TYR A 163 3.31 -1.88 7.46
CA TYR A 163 1.95 -1.45 7.18
C TYR A 163 1.87 -0.93 5.75
N ARG A 164 1.09 -1.59 4.89
CA ARG A 164 0.89 -1.14 3.51
C ARG A 164 -0.09 0.01 3.48
N MET A 165 0.28 1.11 2.84
CA MET A 165 -0.56 2.29 2.70
C MET A 165 -1.73 2.05 1.74
N PRO A 166 -2.86 2.75 1.94
CA PRO A 166 -4.00 2.67 1.02
C PRO A 166 -3.65 3.33 -0.32
N GLU A 167 -4.12 2.74 -1.41
CA GLU A 167 -3.87 3.25 -2.77
C GLU A 167 -4.70 4.49 -3.12
N ASP A 168 -5.74 4.77 -2.35
CA ASP A 168 -6.59 5.94 -2.46
C ASP A 168 -7.10 6.30 -1.06
N MET A 169 -7.25 7.58 -0.77
CA MET A 169 -7.74 8.05 0.50
C MET A 169 -8.78 9.15 0.31
N ALA A 170 -9.92 8.99 0.99
CA ALA A 170 -10.96 10.01 0.96
C ALA A 170 -10.46 11.33 1.57
N ALA A 171 -10.81 12.44 0.92
CA ALA A 171 -10.33 13.77 1.31
C ALA A 171 -10.59 14.12 2.78
N TYR A 172 -11.72 13.67 3.35
CA TYR A 172 -12.06 13.93 4.76
C TYR A 172 -11.19 13.12 5.75
N LEU A 173 -10.51 12.07 5.29
CA LEU A 173 -9.55 11.31 6.11
C LEU A 173 -8.14 11.86 6.05
N GLY A 174 -7.82 12.66 5.03
CA GLY A 174 -6.52 13.32 4.84
C GLY A 174 -6.11 13.40 3.37
N ALA A 175 -4.79 13.51 3.15
CA ALA A 175 -4.17 13.58 1.83
C ALA A 175 -3.50 12.27 1.39
N TYR A 176 -3.46 12.02 0.09
CA TYR A 176 -2.85 10.83 -0.52
C TYR A 176 -1.47 10.48 0.07
N MET A 177 -1.27 9.20 0.39
CA MET A 177 0.03 8.71 0.85
C MET A 177 0.90 8.43 -0.38
N ASN A 178 1.88 9.29 -0.65
CA ASN A 178 2.80 9.14 -1.79
C ASN A 178 3.98 8.20 -1.45
N PHE A 179 3.70 7.16 -0.66
CA PHE A 179 4.63 6.10 -0.31
C PHE A 179 3.88 4.78 -0.08
N ASP A 180 4.50 3.64 -0.40
CA ASP A 180 3.83 2.34 -0.36
C ASP A 180 3.68 1.75 1.06
N PHE A 181 4.65 1.96 1.96
CA PHE A 181 4.67 1.35 3.29
C PHE A 181 5.08 2.30 4.42
N GLU A 182 4.43 2.17 5.57
CA GLU A 182 5.00 2.61 6.85
C GLU A 182 5.66 1.39 7.51
N VAL A 183 6.91 1.55 7.92
CA VAL A 183 7.71 0.52 8.57
C VAL A 183 8.15 0.99 9.95
N GLU A 184 8.06 0.12 10.94
CA GLU A 184 8.37 0.45 12.34
C GLU A 184 9.35 -0.54 12.94
N LYS A 185 10.38 -0.04 13.63
CA LYS A 185 11.31 -0.84 14.43
C LYS A 185 11.79 -0.04 15.63
N ALA A 186 11.74 -0.67 16.81
CA ALA A 186 12.12 -0.03 18.08
C ALA A 186 11.42 1.33 18.32
N GLY A 187 10.12 1.42 18.01
CA GLY A 187 9.30 2.63 18.16
C GLY A 187 9.59 3.74 17.16
N GLN A 188 10.54 3.56 16.24
CA GLN A 188 10.79 4.50 15.14
C GLN A 188 9.99 4.09 13.92
N LYS A 189 9.19 5.02 13.41
CA LYS A 189 8.41 4.86 12.18
C LYS A 189 9.08 5.60 11.03
N LYS A 190 9.17 4.93 9.88
CA LYS A 190 9.72 5.50 8.65
C LYS A 190 8.87 5.06 7.46
N ARG A 191 8.87 5.88 6.42
CA ARG A 191 8.12 5.70 5.18
C ARG A 191 9.02 5.06 4.14
N LEU A 192 8.50 4.08 3.44
CA LEU A 192 9.22 3.32 2.43
C LEU A 192 8.43 3.33 1.13
N GLU A 193 9.13 3.66 0.04
CA GLU A 193 8.61 3.59 -1.31
C GLU A 193 9.25 2.41 -2.06
N VAL A 194 8.43 1.56 -2.68
CA VAL A 194 8.88 0.43 -3.48
C VAL A 194 8.94 0.81 -4.95
N LYS A 195 10.05 0.42 -5.58
CA LYS A 195 10.30 0.63 -7.00
C LYS A 195 10.92 -0.62 -7.61
N SER A 196 11.10 -0.57 -8.93
CA SER A 196 11.73 -1.63 -9.70
C SER A 196 12.82 -1.06 -10.61
N LEU A 197 13.55 -1.95 -11.27
CA LEU A 197 14.53 -1.58 -12.30
C LEU A 197 13.86 -1.15 -13.61
N TRP A 198 14.61 -0.48 -14.49
CA TRP A 198 14.14 -0.05 -15.81
C TRP A 198 14.27 -1.16 -16.87
N GLY A 199 13.20 -1.40 -17.65
CA GLY A 199 13.05 -2.56 -18.56
C GLY A 199 13.96 -2.63 -19.79
N THR A 200 14.89 -1.68 -19.95
CA THR A 200 15.90 -1.67 -21.02
C THR A 200 17.34 -1.52 -20.51
N ASP A 201 17.52 -1.11 -19.25
CA ASP A 201 18.82 -1.11 -18.56
C ASP A 201 18.61 -1.44 -17.08
N THR A 202 18.80 -2.71 -16.74
CA THR A 202 18.60 -3.25 -15.40
C THR A 202 19.66 -2.77 -14.41
N ARG A 203 20.65 -1.97 -14.82
CA ARG A 203 21.63 -1.34 -13.93
C ARG A 203 21.07 -0.10 -13.22
N CYS A 204 19.96 0.45 -13.70
CA CYS A 204 19.36 1.66 -13.17
C CYS A 204 18.06 1.37 -12.42
N ALA A 205 17.90 1.99 -11.24
CA ALA A 205 16.63 2.00 -10.52
C ALA A 205 15.63 2.94 -11.23
N ARG A 206 14.34 2.62 -11.22
CA ARG A 206 13.29 3.46 -11.79
C ARG A 206 12.50 4.18 -10.69
N LEU A 207 13.00 5.34 -10.27
CA LEU A 207 12.43 6.11 -9.14
C LEU A 207 11.41 7.14 -9.66
N ILE A 208 10.25 6.63 -10.07
CA ILE A 208 9.19 7.45 -10.68
C ILE A 208 7.86 7.42 -9.93
N HIS A 209 7.08 8.46 -10.15
CA HIS A 209 5.71 8.65 -9.69
C HIS A 209 4.83 9.16 -10.85
N SER A 210 3.51 9.08 -10.69
CA SER A 210 2.57 9.73 -11.60
C SER A 210 2.59 11.24 -11.43
N THR A 211 2.53 11.98 -12.54
CA THR A 211 2.36 13.44 -12.51
C THR A 211 0.96 13.82 -12.05
N THR A 212 0.82 14.95 -11.37
CA THR A 212 -0.48 15.45 -10.92
C THR A 212 -0.82 16.79 -11.55
N THR A 213 -2.11 17.10 -11.64
CA THR A 213 -2.58 18.42 -12.08
C THR A 213 -2.13 19.51 -11.11
N LYS A 214 -1.69 20.65 -11.66
CA LYS A 214 -1.31 21.83 -10.89
C LYS A 214 -2.51 22.35 -10.06
N PRO A 215 -2.34 22.60 -8.75
CA PRO A 215 -3.37 23.27 -7.95
C PRO A 215 -3.77 24.63 -8.53
N LYS A 216 -5.04 25.02 -8.37
CA LYS A 216 -5.54 26.33 -8.80
C LYS A 216 -4.96 27.45 -7.93
N GLY A 217 -4.85 28.66 -8.48
CA GLY A 217 -4.32 29.83 -7.77
C GLY A 217 -2.80 30.02 -7.92
N LEU A 218 -2.27 31.07 -7.29
CA LEU A 218 -0.83 31.33 -7.27
C LEU A 218 -0.15 30.34 -6.34
N GLU A 219 1.08 29.95 -6.68
CA GLU A 219 1.83 28.97 -5.88
C GLU A 219 2.09 29.46 -4.45
N ALA A 220 2.20 30.77 -4.22
CA ALA A 220 2.34 31.36 -2.89
C ALA A 220 1.16 31.00 -1.96
N ASP A 221 -0.04 30.81 -2.52
CA ASP A 221 -1.28 30.59 -1.78
C ASP A 221 -1.60 29.11 -1.56
N TRP A 222 -0.77 28.20 -2.07
CA TRP A 222 -1.01 26.77 -1.94
C TRP A 222 -0.84 26.30 -0.50
N THR A 223 -1.79 25.48 -0.05
CA THR A 223 -1.68 24.80 1.25
C THR A 223 -0.50 23.83 1.27
N VAL A 224 -0.08 23.44 2.47
CA VAL A 224 0.99 22.46 2.66
C VAL A 224 0.64 21.14 1.96
N GLU A 225 -0.61 20.70 2.04
CA GLU A 225 -1.11 19.49 1.41
C GLU A 225 -1.09 19.59 -0.12
N GLN A 226 -1.48 20.74 -0.68
CA GLN A 226 -1.43 20.95 -2.13
C GLN A 226 0.01 20.89 -2.66
N ARG A 227 0.96 21.50 -1.95
CA ARG A 227 2.39 21.44 -2.30
C ARG A 227 2.95 20.02 -2.17
N ALA A 228 2.58 19.31 -1.11
CA ALA A 228 3.01 17.94 -0.87
C ALA A 228 2.55 16.99 -1.98
N ASN A 229 1.32 17.14 -2.46
CA ASN A 229 0.73 16.26 -3.48
C ASN A 229 0.97 16.70 -4.93
N TYR A 230 1.56 17.86 -5.17
CA TYR A 230 1.81 18.31 -6.54
C TYR A 230 3.11 17.75 -7.13
N TYR A 231 3.02 16.89 -8.14
CA TYR A 231 4.15 16.32 -8.90
C TYR A 231 4.20 16.90 -10.32
N PRO A 232 5.04 17.93 -10.58
CA PRO A 232 5.22 18.52 -11.92
C PRO A 232 6.04 17.63 -12.87
N THR A 233 6.64 16.57 -12.34
CA THR A 233 7.49 15.61 -13.05
C THR A 233 7.16 14.21 -12.58
N SER A 234 7.51 13.21 -13.37
CA SER A 234 7.38 11.81 -12.96
C SER A 234 8.50 11.35 -12.02
N SER A 235 9.39 12.22 -11.54
CA SER A 235 10.33 11.85 -10.47
C SER A 235 9.62 11.75 -9.12
N CYS A 236 10.07 10.86 -8.24
CA CYS A 236 9.68 10.90 -6.82
C CYS A 236 10.27 12.14 -6.13
N LYS A 237 9.59 12.65 -5.10
CA LYS A 237 10.11 13.71 -4.22
C LYS A 237 10.96 13.11 -3.12
N PHE A 238 12.00 13.79 -2.64
CA PHE A 238 12.74 13.28 -1.48
C PHE A 238 11.89 13.26 -0.20
N ALA A 239 11.06 14.28 0.01
CA ALA A 239 10.36 14.48 1.28
C ALA A 239 9.23 13.48 1.57
N THR A 240 8.80 12.68 0.60
CA THR A 240 7.58 11.86 0.70
C THR A 240 7.81 10.48 1.30
N GLN A 241 9.06 10.01 1.31
CA GLN A 241 9.49 8.76 1.91
C GLN A 241 10.84 8.95 2.59
N ASP A 242 11.22 8.03 3.46
CA ASP A 242 12.52 8.05 4.14
C ASP A 242 13.51 7.09 3.46
N PHE A 243 12.99 6.07 2.77
CA PHE A 243 13.76 5.08 2.00
C PHE A 243 13.10 4.72 0.68
N PHE A 244 13.94 4.24 -0.24
CA PHE A 244 13.50 3.45 -1.38
C PHE A 244 13.90 1.99 -1.17
N ALA A 245 13.03 1.06 -1.58
CA ALA A 245 13.36 -0.34 -1.84
C ALA A 245 13.19 -0.61 -3.33
N VAL A 246 14.25 -1.03 -4.01
CA VAL A 246 14.23 -1.34 -5.44
C VAL A 246 14.35 -2.84 -5.63
N SER A 247 13.30 -3.46 -6.15
CA SER A 247 13.36 -4.87 -6.54
C SER A 247 14.36 -5.08 -7.67
N LEU A 248 15.29 -6.02 -7.46
CA LEU A 248 16.33 -6.41 -8.40
C LEU A 248 15.94 -7.61 -9.26
N PHE A 249 14.69 -8.06 -9.19
CA PHE A 249 14.18 -9.24 -9.91
C PHE A 249 14.55 -9.23 -11.41
N LEU A 250 14.41 -8.08 -12.09
CA LEU A 250 14.77 -7.98 -13.52
C LEU A 250 16.26 -8.18 -13.82
N ARG A 251 17.13 -8.00 -12.82
CA ARG A 251 18.57 -8.19 -12.92
C ARG A 251 18.99 -9.59 -12.48
N THR A 252 18.43 -10.11 -11.39
CA THR A 252 18.92 -11.33 -10.74
C THR A 252 18.03 -12.56 -10.97
N GLY A 253 16.78 -12.35 -11.38
CA GLY A 253 15.77 -13.42 -11.47
C GLY A 253 15.18 -13.82 -10.11
N ASN A 254 15.67 -13.26 -9.01
CA ASN A 254 15.17 -13.55 -7.66
C ASN A 254 14.25 -12.41 -7.18
N ILE A 255 13.00 -12.76 -6.82
CA ILE A 255 11.97 -11.79 -6.40
C ILE A 255 12.27 -11.20 -5.01
N GLU A 256 13.08 -11.91 -4.21
CA GLU A 256 13.47 -11.49 -2.86
C GLU A 256 14.68 -10.54 -2.84
N ASP A 257 15.32 -10.30 -3.98
CA ASP A 257 16.47 -9.40 -4.04
C ASP A 257 16.02 -7.94 -4.11
N PHE A 258 16.43 -7.15 -3.11
CA PHE A 258 16.19 -5.71 -3.04
C PHE A 258 17.49 -4.93 -2.84
N ALA A 259 17.54 -3.73 -3.41
CA ALA A 259 18.50 -2.70 -3.04
C ALA A 259 17.78 -1.57 -2.30
N PHE A 260 18.38 -1.07 -1.22
CA PHE A 260 17.80 -0.03 -0.38
C PHE A 260 18.63 1.27 -0.49
N ALA A 261 17.97 2.42 -0.40
CA ALA A 261 18.64 3.73 -0.38
C ALA A 261 17.89 4.73 0.51
N ARG A 262 18.62 5.69 1.12
CA ARG A 262 18.00 6.83 1.81
C ARG A 262 17.36 7.77 0.81
N SER A 263 16.17 8.27 1.13
CA SER A 263 15.53 9.30 0.34
C SER A 263 16.01 10.69 0.74
N LEU A 264 17.25 11.01 0.37
CA LEU A 264 17.80 12.34 0.56
C LEU A 264 18.72 12.70 -0.62
N PRO A 265 18.94 14.00 -0.85
CA PRO A 265 19.77 14.42 -1.96
C PRO A 265 21.27 14.28 -1.69
N ARG A 266 22.04 13.90 -2.70
CA ARG A 266 23.49 13.63 -2.59
C ARG A 266 24.33 14.80 -2.10
N ASN A 267 23.88 16.04 -2.28
CA ASN A 267 24.56 17.22 -1.74
C ASN A 267 24.29 17.44 -0.24
N ALA A 268 23.31 16.77 0.35
CA ALA A 268 23.06 16.79 1.79
C ALA A 268 23.86 15.70 2.53
N ALA A 269 24.05 14.52 1.92
CA ALA A 269 24.89 13.47 2.49
C ALA A 269 25.54 12.60 1.40
N PRO A 270 26.73 12.01 1.64
CA PRO A 270 27.46 11.23 0.65
C PRO A 270 26.70 9.98 0.16
N TYR A 271 25.80 9.45 1.00
CA TYR A 271 24.92 8.30 0.71
C TYR A 271 23.57 8.70 0.07
N GLY A 272 23.42 9.98 -0.31
CA GLY A 272 22.22 10.48 -0.95
C GLY A 272 22.13 10.18 -2.45
N LEU A 273 20.91 10.27 -2.98
CA LEU A 273 20.60 10.05 -4.39
C LEU A 273 20.73 11.34 -5.22
N PRO A 274 20.99 11.25 -6.53
CA PRO A 274 21.12 12.43 -7.38
C PRO A 274 19.77 13.15 -7.54
N HIS A 275 19.85 14.45 -7.82
CA HIS A 275 18.69 15.30 -8.13
C HIS A 275 18.16 15.10 -9.55
N ALA A 276 16.87 15.37 -9.73
CA ALA A 276 16.32 15.67 -11.04
C ALA A 276 16.81 17.07 -11.49
N ARG A 277 17.35 17.16 -12.72
CA ARG A 277 18.06 18.37 -13.21
C ARG A 277 17.28 19.68 -13.09
N LYS A 278 15.96 19.65 -13.23
CA LYS A 278 15.08 20.84 -13.19
C LYS A 278 14.26 20.95 -11.89
N PHE A 279 14.38 19.96 -11.00
CA PHE A 279 13.52 19.81 -9.82
C PHE A 279 14.38 19.33 -8.64
N PRO A 280 15.09 20.23 -7.94
CA PRO A 280 16.04 19.89 -6.86
C PRO A 280 15.39 19.27 -5.61
N GLU A 281 14.07 19.29 -5.50
CA GLU A 281 13.31 18.60 -4.47
C GLU A 281 12.92 17.15 -4.86
N HIS A 282 13.28 16.75 -6.09
CA HIS A 282 12.98 15.45 -6.67
C HIS A 282 14.24 14.63 -6.98
N VAL A 283 14.10 13.31 -6.88
CA VAL A 283 15.17 12.36 -7.20
C VAL A 283 15.33 12.19 -8.71
N GLY A 284 16.56 11.97 -9.17
CA GLY A 284 16.84 11.52 -10.53
C GLY A 284 16.09 10.20 -10.80
N GLN A 285 15.48 10.06 -11.98
CA GLN A 285 14.59 8.91 -12.25
C GLN A 285 15.33 7.60 -12.44
N ASN A 286 16.56 7.65 -12.98
CA ASN A 286 17.34 6.49 -13.40
C ASN A 286 18.77 6.50 -12.81
N PRO A 287 18.96 6.61 -11.48
CA PRO A 287 20.27 6.51 -10.89
C PRO A 287 20.81 5.09 -11.07
N ARG A 288 22.13 4.95 -11.22
CA ARG A 288 22.78 3.64 -11.12
C ARG A 288 22.46 3.03 -9.77
N CYS A 289 22.07 1.76 -9.77
CA CYS A 289 21.68 1.00 -8.60
C CYS A 289 22.70 -0.12 -8.38
N THR A 290 23.81 0.23 -7.72
CA THR A 290 24.93 -0.68 -7.44
C THR A 290 25.06 -0.83 -5.92
N ILE A 291 24.63 -1.96 -5.38
CA ILE A 291 24.80 -2.26 -3.95
C ILE A 291 26.27 -2.13 -3.55
N GLY A 292 26.53 -1.44 -2.44
CA GLY A 292 27.88 -1.22 -1.91
C GLY A 292 28.61 -0.01 -2.51
N ASP A 293 27.97 0.79 -3.36
CA ASP A 293 28.56 2.03 -3.91
C ASP A 293 28.50 3.23 -2.94
N GLY A 294 28.04 3.00 -1.72
CA GLY A 294 27.84 4.01 -0.68
C GLY A 294 26.48 4.73 -0.76
N THR A 295 25.70 4.54 -1.82
CA THR A 295 24.32 5.05 -1.96
C THR A 295 23.28 3.94 -1.82
N TRP A 296 23.57 2.76 -2.39
CA TRP A 296 22.70 1.60 -2.34
C TRP A 296 23.25 0.52 -1.41
N PHE A 297 22.35 -0.08 -0.63
CA PHE A 297 22.65 -1.06 0.41
C PHE A 297 21.88 -2.35 0.17
N SER A 298 22.37 -3.44 0.74
CA SER A 298 21.79 -4.78 0.57
C SER A 298 20.68 -5.08 1.55
N SER A 299 20.67 -4.38 2.69
CA SER A 299 19.65 -4.54 3.74
C SER A 299 19.08 -3.19 4.14
N ILE A 300 17.79 -3.20 4.52
CA ILE A 300 17.16 -2.04 5.15
C ILE A 300 17.87 -1.65 6.45
N ASP A 301 18.44 -2.60 7.21
CA ASP A 301 19.09 -2.32 8.50
C ASP A 301 20.29 -1.39 8.32
N GLU A 302 21.05 -1.55 7.22
CA GLU A 302 22.17 -0.68 6.88
C GLU A 302 21.70 0.76 6.63
N VAL A 303 20.56 0.91 5.96
CA VAL A 303 19.97 2.21 5.64
C VAL A 303 19.25 2.81 6.84
N TRP A 304 18.72 1.96 7.72
CA TRP A 304 17.90 2.35 8.87
C TRP A 304 18.68 3.20 9.87
N VAL A 305 19.96 2.89 10.06
CA VAL A 305 20.85 3.56 11.02
C VAL A 305 21.54 4.80 10.46
N LEU A 306 21.39 5.08 9.16
CA LEU A 306 21.95 6.29 8.57
C LEU A 306 21.22 7.54 9.10
N PRO A 307 21.96 8.63 9.35
CA PRO A 307 21.35 9.89 9.78
C PRO A 307 20.34 10.43 8.75
#